data_AF-A0A6L9KWL2-F1
#
_entry.id   AF-A0A6L9KWL2-F1
#
_cell.length_a   1.000
_cell.length_b   1.000
_cell.length_c   1.000
_cell.angle_alpha   90.00
_cell.angle_beta   90.00
_cell.angle_gamma   90.00
#
_symmetry.space_group_name_H-M   'P 1'
#
loop_
_entity.id
_entity.type
_entity.pdbx_description
1 polymer ?
#
loop_
_entity_poly.entity_id
_entity_poly.type
_entity_poly.pdbx_seq_one_letter_code
_entity_poly.pdbx_strand_id
1 'polypeptide(L)'
;MVTSTQRRRRYSVMEKVRMVEESNQPGMNVSYVARKYGISPSMLFSWRRRMAEGGKQAVQADEELVAASEVRELKKRIRELERVLGKKTLENEILREAVEPAHHKKTDLAAALAAGGGFPVKAVSDVLVVSRSNVIRRLEGESKARGRYNKAGDAELLLAIRSLVDERPTYGYRRIGALLNRARRLAGLPAINHKRIYRIMAQNNLLLARHTGKVPSRPHEGKVITLYSNLRWASDRFEIGCWNGEVVRVLFGIDTCDREIMAWEGTTGGFTGEMARNLMLMAVGSRFGAYEAPHAVEWLTDNGSRYTARETIEFGVRLGLVPCFTPVLSPESNGMAESFVKTFKRDYVYVHDRPDAKTVLAQLETWFTDYNERHPHKGLKMKSPREFIRAQQAAACPI
;
A
#
# COMPACT_ATOMS: atom_id res chain seq x y z
N MET A 1 14.87 52.65 -3.33
CA MET A 1 15.64 53.88 -3.62
C MET A 1 16.97 53.47 -4.21
N VAL A 2 17.09 53.55 -5.54
CA VAL A 2 18.34 53.28 -6.26
C VAL A 2 19.18 54.55 -6.17
N THR A 3 20.13 54.60 -5.26
CA THR A 3 21.16 55.66 -5.25
C THR A 3 22.13 55.37 -6.39
N SER A 4 21.91 55.99 -7.54
CA SER A 4 22.90 56.06 -8.60
C SER A 4 24.07 56.93 -8.10
N THR A 5 25.08 56.29 -7.50
CA THR A 5 26.40 56.90 -7.32
C THR A 5 26.92 57.26 -8.70
N GLN A 6 26.78 58.53 -9.09
CA GLN A 6 27.37 59.07 -10.32
C GLN A 6 28.84 58.68 -10.35
N ARG A 7 29.21 57.76 -11.24
CA ARG A 7 30.60 57.38 -11.48
C ARG A 7 31.35 58.65 -11.85
N ARG A 8 32.23 59.13 -10.96
CA ARG A 8 33.19 60.21 -11.28
C ARG A 8 33.87 59.85 -12.60
N ARG A 9 33.76 60.73 -13.59
CA ARG A 9 34.39 60.55 -14.90
C ARG A 9 35.88 60.35 -14.70
N ARG A 10 36.41 59.19 -15.09
CA ARG A 10 37.84 58.87 -15.02
C ARG A 10 38.51 59.36 -16.31
N TYR A 11 39.65 60.02 -16.16
CA TYR A 11 40.49 60.49 -17.26
C TYR A 11 41.76 59.66 -17.28
N SER A 12 42.10 59.12 -18.44
CA SER A 12 43.36 58.39 -18.64
C SER A 12 44.57 59.31 -18.43
N VAL A 13 45.73 58.73 -18.17
CA VAL A 13 46.99 59.49 -18.00
C VAL A 13 47.28 60.35 -19.23
N MET A 14 47.05 59.82 -20.44
CA MET A 14 47.27 60.55 -21.71
C MET A 14 46.33 61.74 -21.88
N GLU A 15 45.07 61.63 -21.45
CA GLU A 15 44.12 62.74 -21.47
C GLU A 15 44.51 63.83 -20.47
N LYS A 16 44.92 63.45 -19.25
CA LYS A 16 45.40 64.41 -18.23
C LYS A 16 46.64 65.17 -18.72
N VAL A 17 47.60 64.46 -19.33
CA VAL A 17 48.82 65.07 -19.91
C VAL A 17 48.45 66.06 -21.02
N ARG A 18 47.57 65.67 -21.95
CA ARG A 18 47.14 66.53 -23.06
C ARG A 18 46.48 67.82 -22.56
N MET A 19 45.60 67.73 -21.56
CA MET A 19 44.93 68.89 -20.97
C MET A 19 45.92 69.83 -20.25
N VAL A 20 46.94 69.27 -19.58
CA VAL A 20 47.99 70.06 -18.92
C VAL A 20 48.89 70.74 -19.95
N GLU A 21 49.29 70.04 -21.02
CA GLU A 21 50.09 70.62 -22.12
C GLU A 21 49.36 71.77 -22.81
N GLU A 22 48.07 71.61 -23.12
CA GLU A 22 47.24 72.67 -23.70
C GLU A 22 47.12 73.89 -22.76
N SER A 23 47.06 73.66 -21.44
CA SER A 23 47.04 74.72 -20.44
C SER A 23 48.37 75.47 -20.24
N ASN A 24 49.48 74.94 -20.77
CA ASN A 24 50.82 75.52 -20.67
C ASN A 24 51.24 76.33 -21.92
N GLN A 25 50.43 76.34 -22.98
CA GLN A 25 50.76 77.13 -24.18
C GLN A 25 50.71 78.65 -23.90
N PRO A 26 51.64 79.46 -24.46
CA PRO A 26 51.64 80.90 -24.28
C PRO A 26 50.31 81.53 -24.70
N GLY A 27 49.69 82.33 -23.82
CA GLY A 27 48.40 82.99 -24.07
C GLY A 27 47.14 82.19 -23.69
N MET A 28 47.26 80.93 -23.25
CA MET A 28 46.11 80.11 -22.83
C MET A 28 45.71 80.34 -21.36
N ASN A 29 44.39 80.38 -21.09
CA ASN A 29 43.84 80.49 -19.75
C ASN A 29 43.38 79.12 -19.20
N VAL A 30 43.86 78.73 -18.02
CA VAL A 30 43.55 77.44 -17.37
C VAL A 30 42.04 77.24 -17.17
N SER A 31 41.29 78.30 -16.84
CA SER A 31 39.84 78.25 -16.67
C SER A 31 39.06 78.07 -17.98
N TYR A 32 39.67 78.42 -19.12
CA TYR A 32 39.12 78.17 -20.45
C TYR A 32 39.34 76.70 -20.84
N VAL A 33 40.56 76.19 -20.68
CA VAL A 33 40.90 74.78 -20.95
C VAL A 33 40.07 73.85 -20.06
N ALA A 34 39.89 74.19 -18.78
CA ALA A 34 39.06 73.42 -17.87
C ALA A 34 37.58 73.34 -18.33
N ARG A 35 37.01 74.47 -18.79
CA ARG A 35 35.65 74.49 -19.36
C ARG A 35 35.54 73.68 -20.64
N LYS A 36 36.52 73.80 -21.55
CA LYS A 36 36.59 73.04 -22.81
C LYS A 36 36.50 71.53 -22.59
N TYR A 37 37.14 71.03 -21.53
CA TYR A 37 37.15 69.60 -21.18
C TYR A 37 36.13 69.20 -20.10
N GLY A 38 35.29 70.13 -19.66
CA GLY A 38 34.25 69.88 -18.65
C GLY A 38 34.79 69.49 -17.27
N ILE A 39 35.99 69.95 -16.92
CA ILE A 39 36.63 69.72 -15.61
C ILE A 39 36.65 71.01 -14.77
N SER A 40 36.73 70.87 -13.45
CA SER A 40 36.92 72.03 -12.57
C SER A 40 38.33 72.62 -12.74
N PRO A 41 38.50 73.96 -12.79
CA PRO A 41 39.81 74.59 -12.89
C PRO A 41 40.81 74.15 -11.81
N SER A 42 40.35 73.92 -10.57
CA SER A 42 41.17 73.44 -9.45
C SER A 42 41.83 72.08 -9.72
N MET A 43 41.11 71.18 -10.41
CA MET A 43 41.63 69.86 -10.80
C MET A 43 42.74 69.99 -11.84
N LEU A 44 42.57 70.87 -12.83
CA LEU A 44 43.58 71.13 -13.84
C LEU A 44 44.83 71.82 -13.26
N PHE A 45 44.66 72.77 -12.32
CA PHE A 45 45.77 73.37 -11.58
C PHE A 45 46.54 72.34 -10.76
N SER A 46 45.84 71.41 -10.09
CA SER A 46 46.49 70.33 -9.34
C SER A 46 47.29 69.41 -10.26
N TRP A 47 46.78 69.09 -11.46
CA TRP A 47 47.52 68.26 -12.42
C TRP A 47 48.74 69.00 -12.98
N ARG A 48 48.61 70.30 -13.28
CA ARG A 48 49.72 71.15 -13.74
C ARG A 48 50.85 71.22 -12.72
N ARG A 49 50.50 71.42 -11.44
CA ARG A 49 51.47 71.43 -10.34
C ARG A 49 52.20 70.09 -10.18
N ARG A 50 51.46 68.98 -10.20
CA ARG A 50 52.06 67.63 -10.08
C ARG A 50 52.93 67.24 -11.27
N MET A 51 52.55 67.66 -12.49
CA MET A 51 53.39 67.48 -13.68
C MET A 51 54.70 68.27 -13.56
N ALA A 52 54.68 69.46 -12.96
CA ALA A 52 55.88 70.25 -12.70
C ALA A 52 56.77 69.66 -11.59
N GLU A 53 56.18 69.04 -10.56
CA GLU A 53 56.89 68.49 -9.40
C GLU A 53 57.41 67.05 -9.61
N GLY A 54 56.80 66.24 -10.49
CA GLY A 54 57.15 64.81 -10.62
C GLY A 54 56.86 64.14 -11.97
N GLY A 55 56.61 64.92 -13.03
CA GLY A 55 56.42 64.39 -14.39
C GLY A 55 55.23 63.41 -14.55
N LYS A 56 55.25 62.62 -15.64
CA LYS A 56 54.14 61.72 -16.01
C LYS A 56 53.85 60.61 -14.99
N GLN A 57 54.84 60.20 -14.19
CA GLN A 57 54.70 59.15 -13.18
C GLN A 57 53.83 59.58 -11.98
N ALA A 58 53.87 60.84 -11.58
CA ALA A 58 53.06 61.35 -10.47
C ALA A 58 51.55 61.39 -10.77
N VAL A 59 51.16 61.39 -12.05
CA VAL A 59 49.76 61.38 -12.50
C VAL A 59 49.18 59.95 -12.60
N GLN A 60 50.05 58.93 -12.61
CA GLN A 60 49.73 57.52 -12.80
C GLN A 60 49.34 56.80 -11.49
N ALA A 61 49.71 57.35 -10.33
CA ALA A 61 49.55 56.71 -9.01
C ALA A 61 48.09 56.51 -8.52
N ASP A 62 47.07 56.98 -9.25
CA ASP A 62 45.66 56.91 -8.85
C ASP A 62 44.89 55.68 -9.42
N GLU A 63 45.50 54.81 -10.23
CA GLU A 63 44.79 53.69 -10.87
C GLU A 63 44.94 52.30 -10.24
N GLU A 64 45.91 52.03 -9.34
CA GLU A 64 46.14 50.67 -8.82
C GLU A 64 46.51 50.59 -7.32
N LEU A 65 45.59 50.98 -6.44
CA LEU A 65 45.66 50.57 -5.02
C LEU A 65 44.28 50.09 -4.57
N VAL A 66 44.02 48.79 -4.72
CA VAL A 66 42.95 48.13 -3.95
C VAL A 66 43.30 48.36 -2.49
N ALA A 67 42.40 49.00 -1.73
CA ALA A 67 42.67 49.35 -0.35
C ALA A 67 43.01 48.07 0.44
N ALA A 68 44.06 48.11 1.26
CA ALA A 68 44.49 46.95 2.07
C ALA A 68 43.37 46.40 2.99
N SER A 69 42.30 47.17 3.21
CA SER A 69 41.05 46.73 3.86
C SER A 69 40.25 45.74 3.02
N GLU A 70 40.09 45.99 1.73
CA GLU A 70 39.32 45.16 0.79
C GLU A 70 40.00 43.80 0.56
N VAL A 71 41.34 43.79 0.44
CA VAL A 71 42.12 42.54 0.39
C VAL A 71 41.96 41.73 1.67
N ARG A 72 41.93 42.38 2.84
CA ARG A 72 41.71 41.71 4.13
C ARG A 72 40.31 41.13 4.25
N GLU A 73 39.30 41.85 3.76
CA GLU A 73 37.91 41.41 3.74
C GLU A 73 37.72 40.21 2.81
N LEU A 74 38.27 40.26 1.60
CA LEU A 74 38.27 39.13 0.66
C LEU A 74 38.99 37.91 1.24
N LYS A 75 40.16 38.07 1.86
CA LYS A 75 40.85 36.97 2.57
C LYS A 75 40.04 36.40 3.73
N LYS A 76 39.26 37.22 4.45
CA LYS A 76 38.34 36.75 5.48
C LYS A 76 37.21 35.94 4.87
N ARG A 77 36.65 36.40 3.75
CA ARG A 77 35.57 35.71 3.04
C ARG A 77 36.01 34.38 2.45
N ILE A 78 37.22 34.31 1.88
CA ILE A 78 37.82 33.06 1.38
C ILE A 78 37.89 32.03 2.51
N ARG A 79 38.46 32.39 3.67
CA ARG A 79 38.53 31.48 4.82
C ARG A 79 37.17 31.02 5.33
N GLU A 80 36.17 31.90 5.30
CA GLU A 80 34.80 31.53 5.68
C GLU A 80 34.18 30.55 4.68
N LEU A 81 34.36 30.79 3.38
CA LEU A 81 33.88 29.91 2.31
C LEU A 81 34.58 28.56 2.35
N GLU A 82 35.90 28.51 2.54
CA GLU A 82 36.67 27.27 2.70
C GLU A 82 36.14 26.46 3.90
N ARG A 83 35.82 27.12 5.02
CA ARG A 83 35.24 26.47 6.20
C ARG A 83 33.85 25.89 5.91
N VAL A 84 32.99 26.64 5.21
CA VAL A 84 31.64 26.17 4.86
C VAL A 84 31.72 25.04 3.83
N LEU A 85 32.61 25.14 2.85
CA LEU A 85 32.85 24.11 1.85
C LEU A 85 33.32 22.82 2.52
N GLY A 86 34.34 22.87 3.38
CA GLY A 86 34.81 21.68 4.11
C GLY A 86 33.71 21.02 4.94
N LYS A 87 32.88 21.81 5.63
CA LYS A 87 31.71 21.27 6.35
C LYS A 87 30.73 20.57 5.40
N LYS A 88 30.41 21.20 4.26
CA LYS A 88 29.48 20.64 3.28
C LYS A 88 30.03 19.41 2.55
N THR A 89 31.33 19.34 2.31
CA THR A 89 31.98 18.16 1.73
C THR A 89 31.87 16.97 2.68
N LEU A 90 32.19 17.17 3.97
CA LEU A 90 32.03 16.15 5.01
C LEU A 90 30.58 15.66 5.13
N GLU A 91 29.61 16.58 5.12
CA GLU A 91 28.18 16.22 5.14
C GLU A 91 27.79 15.34 3.93
N ASN A 92 28.31 15.64 2.74
CA ASN A 92 28.04 14.88 1.53
C ASN A 92 28.68 13.48 1.55
N GLU A 93 29.90 13.35 2.05
CA GLU A 93 30.58 12.04 2.18
C GLU A 93 29.80 11.12 3.13
N ILE A 94 29.41 11.62 4.31
CA ILE A 94 28.60 10.87 5.26
C ILE A 94 27.26 10.44 4.63
N LEU A 95 26.60 11.33 3.88
CA LEU A 95 25.34 11.00 3.23
C LEU A 95 25.53 9.97 2.09
N ARG A 96 26.62 10.06 1.32
CA ARG A 96 26.93 9.07 0.26
C ARG A 96 27.12 7.69 0.85
N GLU A 97 27.94 7.56 1.89
CA GLU A 97 28.14 6.26 2.56
C GLU A 97 26.88 5.75 3.28
N ALA A 98 26.00 6.66 3.72
CA ALA A 98 24.70 6.29 4.29
C ALA A 98 23.65 5.84 3.25
N VAL A 99 23.85 6.14 1.96
CA VAL A 99 22.90 5.80 0.89
C VAL A 99 23.07 4.36 0.41
N GLU A 100 24.28 3.79 0.44
CA GLU A 100 24.50 2.39 0.04
C GLU A 100 23.65 1.39 0.87
N PRO A 101 23.48 1.56 2.20
CA PRO A 101 22.65 0.69 3.03
C PRO A 101 21.23 1.24 3.28
N ALA A 102 20.65 2.02 2.35
CA ALA A 102 19.43 2.83 2.54
C ALA A 102 18.19 2.13 3.16
N HIS A 103 18.16 0.80 3.25
CA HIS A 103 17.08 0.03 3.87
C HIS A 103 17.18 -0.15 5.39
N HIS A 104 18.26 0.30 6.03
CA HIS A 104 18.46 0.19 7.48
C HIS A 104 17.92 1.40 8.25
N LYS A 105 17.69 1.26 9.57
CA LYS A 105 17.29 2.41 10.40
C LYS A 105 18.46 3.38 10.51
N LYS A 106 18.18 4.69 10.54
CA LYS A 106 19.19 5.76 10.70
C LYS A 106 20.14 5.54 11.89
N THR A 107 19.65 4.92 12.97
CA THR A 107 20.46 4.61 14.16
C THR A 107 21.39 3.41 13.98
N ASP A 108 21.02 2.45 13.13
CA ASP A 108 21.89 1.33 12.75
C ASP A 108 22.99 1.84 11.79
N LEU A 109 22.60 2.65 10.80
CA LEU A 109 23.51 3.33 9.87
C LEU A 109 24.53 4.22 10.58
N ALA A 110 24.07 5.07 11.52
CA ALA A 110 24.95 5.95 12.27
C ALA A 110 25.97 5.20 13.14
N ALA A 111 25.57 4.05 13.72
CA ALA A 111 26.48 3.21 14.48
C ALA A 111 27.50 2.53 13.56
N ALA A 112 27.09 2.04 12.39
CA ALA A 112 27.99 1.42 11.41
C ALA A 112 29.04 2.42 10.87
N LEU A 113 28.60 3.62 10.47
CA LEU A 113 29.50 4.69 9.99
C LEU A 113 30.46 5.16 11.07
N ALA A 114 29.99 5.28 12.32
CA ALA A 114 30.84 5.63 13.44
C ALA A 114 31.83 4.50 13.81
N ALA A 115 31.45 3.23 13.64
CA ALA A 115 32.31 2.07 13.88
C ALA A 115 33.42 1.93 12.83
N GLY A 116 33.14 2.33 11.58
CA GLY A 116 34.12 2.33 10.49
C GLY A 116 35.29 3.32 10.68
N GLY A 117 35.20 4.23 11.64
CA GLY A 117 36.29 5.16 12.00
C GLY A 117 36.53 6.31 11.00
N GLY A 118 35.84 6.33 9.86
CA GLY A 118 36.01 7.35 8.81
C GLY A 118 35.49 8.75 9.19
N PHE A 119 34.53 8.84 10.12
CA PHE A 119 33.91 10.10 10.50
C PHE A 119 33.77 10.26 12.03
N PRO A 120 33.90 11.49 12.56
CA PRO A 120 33.62 11.76 13.96
C PRO A 120 32.15 11.47 14.31
N VAL A 121 31.91 10.77 15.43
CA VAL A 121 30.56 10.41 15.92
C VAL A 121 29.62 11.62 15.98
N LYS A 122 30.14 12.81 16.32
CA LYS A 122 29.38 14.06 16.33
C LYS A 122 28.87 14.42 14.94
N ALA A 123 29.74 14.40 13.94
CA ALA A 123 29.38 14.74 12.56
C ALA A 123 28.34 13.75 12.01
N VAL A 124 28.53 12.44 12.24
CA VAL A 124 27.56 11.41 11.85
C VAL A 124 26.20 11.62 12.53
N SER A 125 26.20 11.94 13.83
CA SER A 125 24.98 12.17 14.60
C SER A 125 24.21 13.40 14.13
N ASP A 126 24.92 14.49 13.86
CA ASP A 126 24.35 15.74 13.38
C ASP A 126 23.78 15.58 11.96
N VAL A 127 24.51 14.89 11.06
CA VAL A 127 24.09 14.67 9.66
C VAL A 127 22.89 13.73 9.55
N LEU A 128 22.90 12.61 10.28
CA LEU A 128 21.81 11.62 10.24
C LEU A 128 20.64 11.98 11.17
N VAL A 129 20.77 13.07 11.94
CA VAL A 129 19.76 13.55 12.89
C VAL A 129 19.42 12.46 13.92
N VAL A 130 20.45 11.95 14.59
CA VAL A 130 20.32 10.92 15.65
C VAL A 130 21.02 11.36 16.92
N SER A 131 20.55 10.85 18.08
CA SER A 131 21.19 11.14 19.37
C SER A 131 22.60 10.54 19.43
N ARG A 132 23.61 11.40 19.67
CA ARG A 132 25.01 11.01 19.87
C ARG A 132 25.16 9.94 20.96
N SER A 133 24.47 10.11 22.08
CA SER A 133 24.53 9.17 23.21
C SER A 133 24.00 7.79 22.82
N ASN A 134 22.96 7.73 21.98
CA ASN A 134 22.45 6.45 21.48
C ASN A 134 23.41 5.79 20.48
N VAL A 135 24.13 6.56 19.66
CA VAL A 135 25.17 6.01 18.77
C VAL A 135 26.32 5.41 19.59
N ILE A 136 26.80 6.13 20.61
CA ILE A 136 27.86 5.65 21.51
C ILE A 136 27.44 4.36 22.22
N ARG A 137 26.26 4.32 22.84
CA ARG A 137 25.74 3.11 23.50
C ARG A 137 25.58 1.90 22.56
N ARG A 138 25.37 2.15 21.26
CA ARG A 138 25.32 1.11 20.24
C ARG A 138 26.71 0.60 19.86
N LEU A 139 27.71 1.48 19.79
CA LEU A 139 29.11 1.11 19.59
C LEU A 139 29.65 0.28 20.76
N GLU A 140 29.23 0.61 21.98
CA GLU A 140 29.58 -0.11 23.22
C GLU A 140 28.81 -1.44 23.39
N GLY A 141 27.89 -1.77 22.48
CA GLY A 141 27.11 -3.01 22.52
C GLY A 141 26.00 -3.03 23.58
N GLU A 142 25.74 -1.93 24.28
CA GLU A 142 24.73 -1.83 25.33
C GLU A 142 23.29 -1.81 24.80
N SER A 143 23.11 -1.56 23.51
CA SER A 143 21.79 -1.55 22.89
C SER A 143 21.25 -2.97 22.75
N LYS A 144 20.54 -3.45 23.77
CA LYS A 144 19.78 -4.70 23.64
C LYS A 144 18.71 -4.52 22.56
N ALA A 145 18.72 -5.40 21.55
CA ALA A 145 17.58 -5.53 20.66
C ALA A 145 16.33 -5.73 21.53
N ARG A 146 15.25 -4.98 21.25
CA ARG A 146 13.96 -5.28 21.89
C ARG A 146 13.66 -6.75 21.59
N GLY A 147 13.65 -7.58 22.63
CA GLY A 147 13.34 -8.99 22.51
C GLY A 147 11.99 -9.18 21.81
N ARG A 148 11.76 -10.37 21.25
CA ARG A 148 10.48 -10.67 20.60
C ARG A 148 9.34 -10.39 21.58
N TYR A 149 8.38 -9.57 21.15
CA TYR A 149 7.16 -9.32 21.92
C TYR A 149 6.48 -10.66 22.18
N ASN A 150 6.51 -11.12 23.44
CA ASN A 150 5.88 -12.33 23.92
C ASN A 150 4.91 -11.91 25.03
N LYS A 151 3.62 -12.18 24.85
CA LYS A 151 2.61 -11.83 25.83
C LYS A 151 2.24 -13.09 26.61
N ALA A 152 2.07 -12.97 27.93
CA ALA A 152 1.49 -14.04 28.73
C ALA A 152 0.17 -14.53 28.08
N GLY A 153 0.00 -15.85 27.98
CA GLY A 153 -1.12 -16.51 27.31
C GLY A 153 -0.97 -16.78 25.80
N ASP A 154 0.16 -16.44 25.17
CA ASP A 154 0.42 -16.84 23.77
C ASP A 154 0.52 -18.38 23.60
N ALA A 155 0.95 -19.11 24.64
CA ALA A 155 1.07 -20.57 24.62
C ALA A 155 -0.29 -21.29 24.59
N GLU A 156 -1.22 -20.90 25.46
CA GLU A 156 -2.60 -21.42 25.46
C GLU A 156 -3.30 -21.12 24.14
N LEU A 157 -3.10 -19.89 23.65
CA LEU A 157 -3.64 -19.45 22.37
C LEU A 157 -3.08 -20.26 21.19
N LEU A 158 -1.80 -20.64 21.25
CA LEU A 158 -1.19 -21.49 20.24
C LEU A 158 -1.83 -22.89 20.21
N LEU A 159 -2.15 -23.48 21.36
CA LEU A 159 -2.83 -24.79 21.41
C LEU A 159 -4.21 -24.72 20.74
N ALA A 160 -5.00 -23.68 21.07
CA ALA A 160 -6.29 -23.46 20.44
C ALA A 160 -6.18 -23.20 18.92
N ILE A 161 -5.16 -22.45 18.49
CA ILE A 161 -4.89 -22.22 17.05
C ILE A 161 -4.51 -23.52 16.36
N ARG A 162 -3.66 -24.37 16.95
CA ARG A 162 -3.23 -25.65 16.36
C ARG A 162 -4.41 -26.58 16.15
N SER A 163 -5.25 -26.78 17.16
CA SER A 163 -6.46 -27.59 17.03
C SER A 163 -7.36 -27.14 15.87
N LEU A 164 -7.54 -25.83 15.67
CA LEU A 164 -8.32 -25.29 14.55
C LEU A 164 -7.62 -25.46 13.19
N VAL A 165 -6.28 -25.39 13.15
CA VAL A 165 -5.51 -25.60 11.92
C VAL A 165 -5.53 -27.07 11.51
N ASP A 166 -5.44 -27.97 12.49
CA ASP A 166 -5.48 -29.42 12.25
C ASP A 166 -6.87 -29.84 11.74
N GLU A 167 -7.94 -29.26 12.29
CA GLU A 167 -9.30 -29.47 11.77
C GLU A 167 -9.50 -28.80 10.39
N ARG A 168 -8.90 -27.64 10.17
CA ARG A 168 -9.10 -26.81 8.96
C ARG A 168 -7.76 -26.46 8.29
N PRO A 169 -7.09 -27.43 7.66
CA PRO A 169 -5.74 -27.24 7.13
C PRO A 169 -5.66 -26.22 5.99
N THR A 170 -6.79 -25.89 5.34
CA THR A 170 -6.85 -24.93 4.23
C THR A 170 -7.18 -23.50 4.68
N TYR A 171 -7.39 -23.27 5.99
CA TYR A 171 -7.83 -21.96 6.49
C TYR A 171 -6.64 -21.05 6.81
N GLY A 172 -6.63 -19.87 6.20
CA GLY A 172 -5.66 -18.83 6.55
C GLY A 172 -5.96 -18.19 7.90
N TYR A 173 -4.98 -17.44 8.44
CA TYR A 173 -5.05 -16.82 9.77
C TYR A 173 -6.30 -15.97 10.04
N ARG A 174 -6.92 -15.37 9.01
CA ARG A 174 -8.14 -14.59 9.16
C ARG A 174 -9.37 -15.46 9.46
N ARG A 175 -9.47 -16.62 8.81
CA ARG A 175 -10.57 -17.58 9.04
C ARG A 175 -10.37 -18.30 10.37
N ILE A 176 -9.14 -18.76 10.66
CA ILE A 176 -8.80 -19.32 11.97
C ILE A 176 -9.11 -18.31 13.08
N GLY A 177 -8.75 -17.03 12.89
CA GLY A 177 -9.09 -16.00 13.86
C GLY A 177 -10.58 -15.73 14.00
N ALA A 178 -11.38 -15.91 12.95
CA ALA A 178 -12.83 -15.82 13.04
C ALA A 178 -13.44 -16.95 13.86
N LEU A 179 -13.03 -18.20 13.58
CA LEU A 179 -13.46 -19.39 14.34
C LEU A 179 -13.06 -19.27 15.82
N LEU A 180 -11.81 -18.88 16.07
CA LEU A 180 -11.31 -18.69 17.43
C LEU A 180 -12.10 -17.60 18.17
N ASN A 181 -12.33 -16.45 17.54
CA ASN A 181 -13.09 -15.37 18.17
C ASN A 181 -14.57 -15.74 18.38
N ARG A 182 -15.13 -16.63 17.55
CA ARG A 182 -16.45 -17.19 17.75
C ARG A 182 -16.51 -18.06 19.00
N ALA A 183 -15.58 -19.01 19.15
CA ALA A 183 -15.46 -19.84 20.34
C ALA A 183 -15.26 -18.99 21.61
N ARG A 184 -14.42 -17.97 21.53
CA ARG A 184 -14.18 -17.03 22.64
C ARG A 184 -15.43 -16.22 23.00
N ARG A 185 -16.19 -15.76 22.01
CA ARG A 185 -17.45 -15.04 22.26
C ARG A 185 -18.47 -15.92 23.00
N LEU A 186 -18.59 -17.18 22.61
CA LEU A 186 -19.46 -18.15 23.29
C LEU A 186 -19.01 -18.38 24.75
N ALA A 187 -17.70 -18.35 25.01
CA ALA A 187 -17.13 -18.44 26.35
C ALA A 187 -17.11 -17.09 27.13
N GLY A 188 -17.71 -16.02 26.61
CA GLY A 188 -17.68 -14.69 27.26
C GLY A 188 -16.30 -14.00 27.28
N LEU A 189 -15.34 -14.51 26.51
CA LEU A 189 -13.97 -13.99 26.47
C LEU A 189 -13.79 -12.88 25.42
N PRO A 190 -12.88 -11.93 25.64
CA PRO A 190 -12.63 -10.85 24.68
C PRO A 190 -12.03 -11.36 23.38
N ALA A 191 -12.41 -10.72 22.28
CA ALA A 191 -11.90 -11.03 20.94
C ALA A 191 -10.41 -10.71 20.82
N ILE A 192 -9.70 -11.52 20.03
CA ILE A 192 -8.28 -11.38 19.77
C ILE A 192 -8.07 -10.71 18.42
N ASN A 193 -7.16 -9.74 18.40
CA ASN A 193 -6.77 -9.06 17.17
C ASN A 193 -6.08 -10.03 16.20
N HIS A 194 -6.52 -10.03 14.93
CA HIS A 194 -5.97 -10.86 13.85
C HIS A 194 -4.44 -10.69 13.67
N LYS A 195 -3.85 -9.53 14.01
CA LYS A 195 -2.38 -9.33 13.98
C LYS A 195 -1.66 -10.21 14.99
N ARG A 196 -2.24 -10.43 16.18
CA ARG A 196 -1.68 -11.33 17.20
C ARG A 196 -1.72 -12.78 16.71
N ILE A 197 -2.82 -13.19 16.10
CA ILE A 197 -3.02 -14.54 15.53
C ILE A 197 -2.02 -14.78 14.40
N TYR A 198 -1.92 -13.83 13.46
CA TYR A 198 -0.93 -13.89 12.39
C TYR A 198 0.49 -14.06 12.92
N ARG A 199 0.90 -13.27 13.93
CA ARG A 199 2.24 -13.38 14.54
C ARG A 199 2.48 -14.77 15.12
N ILE A 200 1.53 -15.31 15.87
CA ILE A 200 1.67 -16.63 16.53
C ILE A 200 1.76 -17.73 15.46
N MET A 201 0.90 -17.70 14.45
CA MET A 201 0.95 -18.66 13.33
C MET A 201 2.27 -18.56 12.57
N ALA A 202 2.75 -17.34 12.28
CA ALA A 202 4.02 -17.12 11.58
C ALA A 202 5.22 -17.65 12.37
N GLN A 203 5.25 -17.43 13.69
CA GLN A 203 6.33 -17.92 14.56
C GLN A 203 6.38 -19.44 14.68
N ASN A 204 5.25 -20.11 14.41
CA ASN A 204 5.11 -21.56 14.52
C ASN A 204 4.99 -22.25 13.15
N ASN A 205 5.27 -21.55 12.05
CA ASN A 205 5.18 -22.09 10.68
C ASN A 205 3.80 -22.65 10.31
N LEU A 206 2.72 -22.08 10.87
CA LEU A 206 1.33 -22.49 10.63
C LEU A 206 0.65 -21.68 9.51
N LEU A 207 1.40 -20.86 8.78
CA LEU A 207 0.84 -20.07 7.68
C LEU A 207 0.77 -20.90 6.41
N LEU A 208 -0.35 -20.80 5.68
CA LEU A 208 -0.48 -21.38 4.36
C LEU A 208 0.61 -20.86 3.41
N ALA A 209 1.14 -21.77 2.59
CA ALA A 209 2.04 -21.40 1.51
C ALA A 209 1.37 -20.35 0.60
N ARG A 210 2.11 -19.30 0.27
CA ARG A 210 1.62 -18.29 -0.68
C ARG A 210 1.50 -18.94 -2.05
N HIS A 211 0.30 -18.91 -2.62
CA HIS A 211 0.12 -19.24 -4.02
C HIS A 211 0.83 -18.18 -4.87
N THR A 212 1.94 -18.56 -5.52
CA THR A 212 2.77 -17.71 -6.39
C THR A 212 2.23 -17.62 -7.81
N GLY A 213 1.16 -18.36 -8.14
CA GLY A 213 0.47 -18.24 -9.43
C GLY A 213 -0.27 -16.91 -9.53
N LYS A 214 0.28 -15.97 -10.31
CA LYS A 214 -0.50 -14.85 -10.84
C LYS A 214 -1.51 -15.41 -11.84
N VAL A 215 -2.73 -15.66 -11.39
CA VAL A 215 -3.85 -15.74 -12.33
C VAL A 215 -4.10 -14.32 -12.82
N PRO A 216 -4.09 -14.04 -14.14
CA PRO A 216 -4.47 -12.74 -14.65
C PRO A 216 -5.88 -12.42 -14.15
N SER A 217 -6.02 -11.49 -13.20
CA SER A 217 -7.33 -10.96 -12.87
C SER A 217 -7.69 -10.02 -13.99
N ARG A 218 -8.56 -10.46 -14.88
CA ARG A 218 -9.25 -9.53 -15.76
C ARG A 218 -10.08 -8.59 -14.87
N PRO A 219 -9.92 -7.25 -15.00
CA PRO A 219 -10.70 -6.29 -14.23
C PRO A 219 -12.15 -6.31 -14.72
N HIS A 220 -13.12 -6.45 -13.81
CA HIS A 220 -14.53 -6.63 -14.18
C HIS A 220 -15.49 -5.90 -13.23
N GLU A 221 -16.55 -5.33 -13.80
CA GLU A 221 -17.58 -4.50 -13.13
C GLU A 221 -18.84 -5.28 -12.71
N GLY A 222 -18.91 -6.59 -12.98
CA GLY A 222 -20.08 -7.43 -12.73
C GLY A 222 -20.42 -7.58 -11.24
N LYS A 223 -21.41 -6.81 -10.76
CA LYS A 223 -21.91 -6.88 -9.38
C LYS A 223 -23.03 -7.93 -9.29
N VAL A 224 -22.68 -9.20 -9.13
CA VAL A 224 -23.65 -10.31 -8.94
C VAL A 224 -24.27 -10.31 -7.54
N ILE A 225 -23.62 -9.65 -6.57
CA ILE A 225 -24.06 -9.62 -5.18
C ILE A 225 -25.30 -8.74 -5.07
N THR A 226 -26.42 -9.35 -4.69
CA THR A 226 -27.65 -8.64 -4.34
C THR A 226 -27.53 -7.96 -2.98
N LEU A 227 -28.26 -6.86 -2.81
CA LEU A 227 -28.21 -6.05 -1.59
C LEU A 227 -28.96 -6.70 -0.43
N TYR A 228 -29.98 -7.52 -0.74
CA TYR A 228 -30.82 -8.20 0.23
C TYR A 228 -30.92 -9.68 -0.11
N SER A 229 -31.10 -10.49 0.93
CA SER A 229 -31.32 -11.91 0.79
C SER A 229 -32.66 -12.22 0.13
N ASN A 230 -32.78 -13.38 -0.52
CA ASN A 230 -33.97 -13.83 -1.23
C ASN A 230 -34.38 -12.95 -2.41
N LEU A 231 -33.44 -12.21 -3.00
CA LEU A 231 -33.69 -11.50 -4.27
C LEU A 231 -33.27 -12.36 -5.47
N ARG A 232 -32.10 -12.98 -5.38
CA ARG A 232 -31.54 -13.83 -6.44
C ARG A 232 -30.85 -15.04 -5.85
N TRP A 233 -31.33 -16.20 -6.25
CA TRP A 233 -30.70 -17.49 -6.02
C TRP A 233 -29.99 -17.92 -7.30
N ALA A 234 -28.84 -18.55 -7.15
CA ALA A 234 -28.09 -19.13 -8.25
C ALA A 234 -28.03 -20.65 -8.08
N SER A 235 -28.11 -21.38 -9.18
CA SER A 235 -27.93 -22.82 -9.19
C SER A 235 -26.87 -23.22 -10.20
N ASP A 236 -26.03 -24.16 -9.78
CA ASP A 236 -24.95 -24.70 -10.59
C ASP A 236 -24.66 -26.15 -10.18
N ARG A 237 -23.75 -26.79 -10.89
CA ARG A 237 -23.36 -28.17 -10.67
C ARG A 237 -21.85 -28.33 -10.58
N PHE A 238 -21.42 -29.33 -9.84
CA PHE A 238 -20.02 -29.73 -9.84
C PHE A 238 -19.86 -31.24 -9.68
N GLU A 239 -18.71 -31.73 -10.13
CA GLU A 239 -18.37 -33.15 -10.06
C GLU A 239 -17.24 -33.40 -9.05
N ILE A 240 -17.33 -34.52 -8.35
CA ILE A 240 -16.34 -35.05 -7.40
C ILE A 240 -15.94 -36.45 -7.89
N GLY A 241 -14.70 -36.61 -8.34
CA GLY A 241 -14.17 -37.93 -8.71
C GLY A 241 -13.67 -38.71 -7.48
N CYS A 242 -14.07 -39.96 -7.34
CA CYS A 242 -13.67 -40.87 -6.26
C CYS A 242 -12.39 -41.64 -6.64
N TRP A 243 -11.72 -42.25 -5.67
CA TRP A 243 -10.48 -43.01 -5.90
C TRP A 243 -10.71 -44.29 -6.68
N ASN A 244 -11.89 -44.89 -6.56
CA ASN A 244 -12.32 -46.04 -7.35
C ASN A 244 -12.76 -45.70 -8.80
N GLY A 245 -12.70 -44.42 -9.20
CA GLY A 245 -13.08 -43.94 -10.52
C GLY A 245 -14.55 -43.52 -10.67
N GLU A 246 -15.41 -43.74 -9.67
CA GLU A 246 -16.77 -43.24 -9.69
C GLU A 246 -16.82 -41.70 -9.61
N VAL A 247 -17.88 -41.10 -10.14
CA VAL A 247 -18.07 -39.65 -10.10
C VAL A 247 -19.40 -39.32 -9.42
N VAL A 248 -19.32 -38.55 -8.34
CA VAL A 248 -20.49 -37.94 -7.70
C VAL A 248 -20.71 -36.57 -8.29
N ARG A 249 -21.92 -36.33 -8.78
CA ARG A 249 -22.35 -35.05 -9.33
C ARG A 249 -23.33 -34.39 -8.37
N VAL A 250 -23.08 -33.12 -8.04
CA VAL A 250 -23.86 -32.38 -7.06
C VAL A 250 -24.48 -31.16 -7.73
N LEU A 251 -25.79 -31.02 -7.57
CA LEU A 251 -26.57 -29.82 -7.89
C LEU A 251 -26.81 -29.04 -6.59
N PHE A 252 -26.77 -27.71 -6.62
CA PHE A 252 -27.01 -26.90 -5.42
C PHE A 252 -27.67 -25.57 -5.75
N GLY A 253 -28.46 -25.05 -4.81
CA GLY A 253 -29.02 -23.70 -4.86
C GLY A 253 -28.37 -22.82 -3.79
N ILE A 254 -27.79 -21.69 -4.20
CA ILE A 254 -27.13 -20.72 -3.32
C ILE A 254 -27.81 -19.35 -3.36
N ASP A 255 -27.99 -18.71 -2.22
CA ASP A 255 -28.40 -17.30 -2.16
C ASP A 255 -27.20 -16.36 -2.45
N THR A 256 -27.38 -15.41 -3.35
CA THR A 256 -26.28 -14.54 -3.81
C THR A 256 -25.88 -13.44 -2.81
N CYS A 257 -26.71 -13.18 -1.79
CA CYS A 257 -26.46 -12.19 -0.75
C CYS A 257 -25.79 -12.85 0.47
N ASP A 258 -26.46 -13.81 1.09
CA ASP A 258 -26.07 -14.43 2.37
C ASP A 258 -25.23 -15.70 2.21
N ARG A 259 -25.10 -16.22 0.97
CA ARG A 259 -24.26 -17.36 0.61
C ARG A 259 -24.73 -18.69 1.21
N GLU A 260 -25.96 -18.77 1.72
CA GLU A 260 -26.48 -20.05 2.21
C GLU A 260 -26.72 -20.99 1.03
N ILE A 261 -26.29 -22.25 1.18
CA ILE A 261 -26.77 -23.34 0.34
C ILE A 261 -28.10 -23.80 0.89
N MET A 262 -29.19 -23.46 0.21
CA MET A 262 -30.55 -23.73 0.69
C MET A 262 -30.95 -25.19 0.47
N ALA A 263 -30.50 -25.75 -0.64
CA ALA A 263 -30.70 -27.15 -1.00
C ALA A 263 -29.55 -27.65 -1.87
N TRP A 264 -29.36 -28.96 -1.87
CA TRP A 264 -28.42 -29.66 -2.72
C TRP A 264 -28.95 -31.06 -3.02
N GLU A 265 -28.51 -31.64 -4.14
CA GLU A 265 -28.86 -33.01 -4.53
C GLU A 265 -27.65 -33.68 -5.18
N GLY A 266 -27.29 -34.86 -4.68
CA GLY A 266 -26.14 -35.64 -5.14
C GLY A 266 -26.57 -36.91 -5.89
N THR A 267 -25.90 -37.22 -7.00
CA THR A 267 -26.16 -38.43 -7.78
C THR A 267 -24.86 -39.01 -8.38
N THR A 268 -24.82 -40.31 -8.63
CA THR A 268 -23.78 -40.96 -9.46
C THR A 268 -24.16 -40.99 -10.95
N GLY A 269 -25.45 -40.83 -11.25
CA GLY A 269 -25.99 -40.81 -12.60
C GLY A 269 -25.81 -39.47 -13.31
N GLY A 270 -26.56 -39.30 -14.40
CA GLY A 270 -26.70 -38.01 -15.07
C GLY A 270 -27.69 -37.11 -14.34
N PHE A 271 -27.51 -35.80 -14.45
CA PHE A 271 -28.54 -34.86 -14.01
C PHE A 271 -29.84 -35.07 -14.79
N THR A 272 -30.99 -34.89 -14.17
CA THR A 272 -32.30 -34.92 -14.82
C THR A 272 -33.05 -33.61 -14.60
N GLY A 273 -34.10 -33.35 -15.39
CA GLY A 273 -34.99 -32.21 -15.14
C GLY A 273 -35.75 -32.35 -13.81
N GLU A 274 -36.05 -33.58 -13.41
CA GLU A 274 -36.66 -33.89 -12.11
C GLU A 274 -35.79 -33.46 -10.94
N MET A 275 -34.48 -33.75 -10.97
CA MET A 275 -33.54 -33.27 -9.95
C MET A 275 -33.54 -31.73 -9.84
N ALA A 276 -33.58 -31.03 -10.98
CA ALA A 276 -33.64 -29.57 -10.97
C ALA A 276 -34.92 -29.05 -10.31
N ARG A 277 -36.07 -29.69 -10.55
CA ARG A 277 -37.35 -29.35 -9.91
C ARG A 277 -37.34 -29.71 -8.42
N ASN A 278 -36.85 -30.88 -8.04
CA ASN A 278 -36.71 -31.29 -6.65
C ASN A 278 -35.83 -30.30 -5.88
N LEU A 279 -34.71 -29.87 -6.46
CA LEU A 279 -33.86 -28.83 -5.88
C LEU A 279 -34.62 -27.52 -5.65
N MET A 280 -35.38 -27.03 -6.64
CA MET A 280 -36.17 -25.79 -6.49
C MET A 280 -37.18 -25.92 -5.34
N LEU A 281 -37.90 -27.05 -5.27
CA LEU A 281 -38.87 -27.33 -4.22
C LEU A 281 -38.20 -27.37 -2.84
N MET A 282 -37.09 -28.10 -2.72
CA MET A 282 -36.32 -28.19 -1.47
C MET A 282 -35.75 -26.82 -1.05
N ALA A 283 -35.29 -26.00 -2.00
CA ALA A 283 -34.76 -24.68 -1.70
C ALA A 283 -35.85 -23.75 -1.12
N VAL A 284 -37.02 -23.70 -1.77
CA VAL A 284 -38.17 -22.91 -1.29
C VAL A 284 -38.66 -23.42 0.06
N GLY A 285 -38.83 -24.74 0.21
CA GLY A 285 -39.26 -25.36 1.46
C GLY A 285 -38.30 -25.12 2.62
N SER A 286 -37.01 -25.33 2.40
CA SER A 286 -35.95 -25.09 3.41
C SER A 286 -35.89 -23.61 3.82
N ARG A 287 -36.05 -22.70 2.86
CA ARG A 287 -35.83 -21.27 3.08
C ARG A 287 -37.02 -20.54 3.67
N PHE A 288 -38.23 -20.88 3.23
CA PHE A 288 -39.46 -20.18 3.63
C PHE A 288 -40.39 -21.01 4.51
N GLY A 289 -40.13 -22.32 4.68
CA GLY A 289 -41.05 -23.22 5.38
C GLY A 289 -42.39 -23.38 4.65
N ALA A 290 -42.41 -23.13 3.34
CA ALA A 290 -43.61 -23.11 2.50
C ALA A 290 -43.32 -23.76 1.14
N TYR A 291 -44.37 -24.04 0.37
CA TYR A 291 -44.26 -24.58 -0.99
C TYR A 291 -44.13 -23.51 -2.07
N GLU A 292 -44.26 -22.23 -1.71
CA GLU A 292 -44.14 -21.09 -2.62
C GLU A 292 -43.33 -19.97 -1.94
N ALA A 293 -42.53 -19.26 -2.73
CA ALA A 293 -41.82 -18.08 -2.25
C ALA A 293 -42.84 -16.94 -1.98
N PRO A 294 -42.73 -16.23 -0.86
CA PRO A 294 -43.66 -15.15 -0.50
C PRO A 294 -43.57 -13.93 -1.43
N HIS A 295 -42.52 -13.85 -2.23
CA HIS A 295 -42.28 -12.82 -3.23
C HIS A 295 -41.46 -13.41 -4.38
N ALA A 296 -41.43 -12.70 -5.51
CA ALA A 296 -40.67 -13.13 -6.68
C ALA A 296 -39.16 -13.23 -6.37
N VAL A 297 -38.60 -14.42 -6.53
CA VAL A 297 -37.15 -14.67 -6.35
C VAL A 297 -36.54 -15.05 -7.70
N GLU A 298 -35.52 -14.33 -8.14
CA GLU A 298 -34.81 -14.67 -9.38
C GLU A 298 -34.03 -15.98 -9.21
N TRP A 299 -34.28 -16.96 -10.08
CA TRP A 299 -33.56 -18.24 -10.11
C TRP A 299 -32.61 -18.26 -11.30
N LEU A 300 -31.33 -17.97 -11.02
CA LEU A 300 -30.27 -17.85 -12.01
C LEU A 300 -29.64 -19.21 -12.31
N THR A 301 -29.70 -19.65 -13.57
CA THR A 301 -29.06 -20.89 -14.04
C THR A 301 -28.28 -20.68 -15.33
N ASP A 302 -27.45 -21.67 -15.69
CA ASP A 302 -26.93 -21.78 -17.05
C ASP A 302 -28.06 -22.10 -18.05
N ASN A 303 -27.74 -22.00 -19.36
CA ASN A 303 -28.64 -22.37 -20.45
C ASN A 303 -28.73 -23.89 -20.66
N GLY A 304 -28.47 -24.69 -19.64
CA GLY A 304 -28.57 -26.15 -19.73
C GLY A 304 -29.99 -26.57 -20.09
N SER A 305 -30.12 -27.52 -21.03
CA SER A 305 -31.41 -28.02 -21.54
C SER A 305 -32.39 -28.49 -20.46
N ARG A 306 -31.89 -28.83 -19.27
CA ARG A 306 -32.67 -29.26 -18.10
C ARG A 306 -33.37 -28.10 -17.39
N TYR A 307 -32.75 -26.93 -17.38
CA TYR A 307 -33.31 -25.71 -16.81
C TYR A 307 -34.18 -24.95 -17.80
N THR A 308 -33.88 -25.06 -19.11
CA THR A 308 -34.68 -24.42 -20.17
C THR A 308 -35.88 -25.26 -20.64
N ALA A 309 -36.02 -26.49 -20.14
CA ALA A 309 -37.20 -27.31 -20.41
C ALA A 309 -38.47 -26.64 -19.89
N ARG A 310 -39.52 -26.60 -20.73
CA ARG A 310 -40.80 -25.96 -20.41
C ARG A 310 -41.38 -26.41 -19.07
N GLU A 311 -41.33 -27.71 -18.80
CA GLU A 311 -41.82 -28.29 -17.54
C GLU A 311 -41.07 -27.74 -16.31
N THR A 312 -39.76 -27.57 -16.40
CA THR A 312 -38.94 -27.01 -15.31
C THR A 312 -39.22 -25.53 -15.10
N ILE A 313 -39.38 -24.76 -16.18
CA ILE A 313 -39.74 -23.33 -16.13
C ILE A 313 -41.12 -23.15 -15.49
N GLU A 314 -42.14 -23.87 -15.97
CA GLU A 314 -43.50 -23.84 -15.42
C GLU A 314 -43.54 -24.30 -13.96
N PHE A 315 -42.68 -25.23 -13.57
CA PHE A 315 -42.54 -25.65 -12.17
C PHE A 315 -41.93 -24.54 -11.30
N GLY A 316 -40.82 -23.93 -11.72
CA GLY A 316 -40.20 -22.83 -10.99
C GLY A 316 -41.15 -21.64 -10.79
N VAL A 317 -41.89 -21.24 -11.83
CA VAL A 317 -42.88 -20.16 -11.76
C VAL A 317 -43.98 -20.47 -10.74
N ARG A 318 -44.44 -21.72 -10.65
CA ARG A 318 -45.43 -22.15 -9.63
C ARG A 318 -44.92 -22.08 -8.20
N LEU A 319 -43.59 -22.08 -8.00
CA LEU A 319 -42.98 -21.91 -6.69
C LEU A 319 -42.67 -20.44 -6.35
N GLY A 320 -43.10 -19.49 -7.19
CA GLY A 320 -42.77 -18.07 -7.02
C GLY A 320 -41.36 -17.69 -7.48
N LEU A 321 -40.68 -18.56 -8.24
CA LEU A 321 -39.37 -18.29 -8.81
C LEU A 321 -39.48 -17.65 -10.20
N VAL A 322 -38.59 -16.69 -10.50
CA VAL A 322 -38.45 -16.06 -11.81
C VAL A 322 -37.23 -16.65 -12.50
N PRO A 323 -37.39 -17.52 -13.52
CA PRO A 323 -36.26 -18.11 -14.24
C PRO A 323 -35.42 -17.02 -14.92
N CYS A 324 -34.13 -17.01 -14.61
CA CYS A 324 -33.16 -16.09 -15.19
C CYS A 324 -32.02 -16.92 -15.76
N PHE A 325 -31.68 -16.69 -17.03
CA PHE A 325 -30.62 -17.46 -17.68
C PHE A 325 -29.39 -16.57 -17.93
N THR A 326 -28.21 -17.10 -17.65
CA THR A 326 -26.96 -16.40 -17.94
C THR A 326 -26.80 -16.20 -19.46
N PRO A 327 -26.37 -15.02 -19.94
CA PRO A 327 -25.99 -14.85 -21.33
C PRO A 327 -24.91 -15.86 -21.74
N VAL A 328 -24.98 -16.36 -22.97
CA VAL A 328 -23.97 -17.27 -23.53
C VAL A 328 -22.60 -16.59 -23.42
N LEU A 329 -21.62 -17.25 -22.78
CA LEU A 329 -20.25 -16.78 -22.56
C LEU A 329 -20.10 -15.61 -21.56
N SER A 330 -20.95 -15.52 -20.53
CA SER A 330 -20.73 -14.63 -19.37
C SER A 330 -20.40 -15.41 -18.08
N PRO A 331 -19.13 -15.81 -17.86
CA PRO A 331 -18.67 -16.41 -16.59
C PRO A 331 -19.01 -15.52 -15.37
N GLU A 332 -19.11 -14.21 -15.63
CA GLU A 332 -19.35 -13.18 -14.63
C GLU A 332 -20.73 -13.31 -13.98
N SER A 333 -21.74 -13.84 -14.70
CA SER A 333 -23.12 -13.88 -14.21
C SER A 333 -23.30 -14.87 -13.05
N ASN A 334 -22.51 -15.96 -13.00
CA ASN A 334 -22.59 -16.99 -11.96
C ASN A 334 -21.32 -17.07 -11.07
N GLY A 335 -20.55 -15.97 -10.97
CA GLY A 335 -19.29 -15.97 -10.23
C GLY A 335 -19.42 -16.34 -8.73
N MET A 336 -20.62 -16.21 -8.15
CA MET A 336 -20.90 -16.65 -6.78
C MET A 336 -20.91 -18.17 -6.65
N ALA A 337 -21.57 -18.88 -7.57
CA ALA A 337 -21.57 -20.34 -7.60
C ALA A 337 -20.18 -20.90 -7.90
N GLU A 338 -19.45 -20.33 -8.87
CA GLU A 338 -18.06 -20.73 -9.14
C GLU A 338 -17.14 -20.54 -7.93
N SER A 339 -17.25 -19.39 -7.24
CA SER A 339 -16.49 -19.11 -6.03
C SER A 339 -16.81 -20.11 -4.91
N PHE A 340 -18.09 -20.47 -4.78
CA PHE A 340 -18.55 -21.52 -3.88
C PHE A 340 -17.90 -22.86 -4.25
N VAL A 341 -18.05 -23.36 -5.48
CA VAL A 341 -17.50 -24.65 -5.91
C VAL A 341 -16.00 -24.74 -5.65
N LYS A 342 -15.25 -23.68 -6.00
CA LYS A 342 -13.80 -23.64 -5.75
C LYS A 342 -13.48 -23.71 -4.25
N THR A 343 -14.24 -23.01 -3.42
CA THR A 343 -14.05 -23.00 -1.97
C THR A 343 -14.45 -24.35 -1.37
N PHE A 344 -15.58 -24.92 -1.80
CA PHE A 344 -16.12 -26.18 -1.30
C PHE A 344 -15.20 -27.35 -1.63
N LYS A 345 -14.73 -27.41 -2.88
CA LYS A 345 -13.76 -28.45 -3.30
C LYS A 345 -12.47 -28.37 -2.49
N ARG A 346 -11.90 -27.18 -2.35
CA ARG A 346 -10.66 -27.00 -1.58
C ARG A 346 -10.83 -27.35 -0.11
N ASP A 347 -11.88 -26.86 0.53
CA ASP A 347 -12.00 -26.85 2.00
C ASP A 347 -12.70 -28.09 2.56
N TYR A 348 -13.42 -28.86 1.73
CA TYR A 348 -14.12 -30.09 2.14
C TYR A 348 -13.68 -31.28 1.28
N VAL A 349 -13.86 -31.20 -0.03
CA VAL A 349 -13.66 -32.38 -0.90
C VAL A 349 -12.21 -32.87 -0.91
N TYR A 350 -11.23 -31.97 -0.99
CA TYR A 350 -9.81 -32.35 -1.11
C TYR A 350 -9.14 -32.68 0.21
N VAL A 351 -9.78 -32.42 1.35
CA VAL A 351 -9.23 -32.70 2.68
C VAL A 351 -9.83 -33.95 3.32
N HIS A 352 -10.84 -34.56 2.69
CA HIS A 352 -11.48 -35.79 3.16
C HIS A 352 -11.19 -36.95 2.21
N ASP A 353 -11.32 -38.16 2.76
CA ASP A 353 -11.18 -39.41 2.01
C ASP A 353 -12.38 -39.64 1.10
N ARG A 354 -12.09 -40.09 -0.13
CA ARG A 354 -13.10 -40.28 -1.20
C ARG A 354 -12.95 -41.65 -1.85
N PRO A 355 -13.08 -42.76 -1.09
CA PRO A 355 -12.86 -44.11 -1.62
C PRO A 355 -13.87 -44.49 -2.70
N ASP A 356 -15.16 -44.21 -2.46
CA ASP A 356 -16.28 -44.55 -3.33
C ASP A 356 -17.38 -43.48 -3.30
N ALA A 357 -18.32 -43.55 -4.26
CA ALA A 357 -19.39 -42.59 -4.38
C ALA A 357 -20.37 -42.60 -3.19
N LYS A 358 -20.62 -43.77 -2.61
CA LYS A 358 -21.51 -43.94 -1.45
C LYS A 358 -20.97 -43.15 -0.25
N THR A 359 -19.67 -43.25 -0.01
CA THR A 359 -18.95 -42.58 1.07
C THR A 359 -18.93 -41.08 0.86
N VAL A 360 -18.74 -40.61 -0.37
CA VAL A 360 -18.83 -39.17 -0.68
C VAL A 360 -20.25 -38.65 -0.45
N LEU A 361 -21.28 -39.34 -0.97
CA LEU A 361 -22.68 -38.96 -0.79
C LEU A 361 -23.07 -38.88 0.70
N ALA A 362 -22.63 -39.83 1.51
CA ALA A 362 -22.87 -39.83 2.96
C ALA A 362 -22.19 -38.66 3.70
N GLN A 363 -21.08 -38.15 3.16
CA GLN A 363 -20.36 -37.01 3.75
C GLN A 363 -20.94 -35.63 3.35
N LEU A 364 -21.67 -35.54 2.22
CA LEU A 364 -22.17 -34.27 1.70
C LEU A 364 -23.01 -33.50 2.73
N GLU A 365 -23.92 -34.17 3.43
CA GLU A 365 -24.79 -33.55 4.43
C GLU A 365 -23.98 -32.84 5.54
N THR A 366 -22.95 -33.52 6.06
CA THR A 366 -22.05 -32.96 7.07
C THR A 366 -21.28 -31.75 6.51
N TRP A 367 -20.80 -31.84 5.28
CA TRP A 367 -20.04 -30.75 4.65
C TRP A 367 -20.90 -29.51 4.36
N PHE A 368 -22.11 -29.68 3.84
CA PHE A 368 -23.02 -28.57 3.56
C PHE A 368 -23.53 -27.92 4.85
N THR A 369 -23.85 -28.72 5.87
CA THR A 369 -24.23 -28.22 7.19
C THR A 369 -23.10 -27.41 7.82
N ASP A 370 -21.87 -27.94 7.79
CA ASP A 370 -20.70 -27.23 8.30
C ASP A 370 -20.39 -25.96 7.49
N TYR A 371 -20.59 -25.96 6.17
CA TYR A 371 -20.50 -24.77 5.35
C TYR A 371 -21.47 -23.68 5.80
N ASN A 372 -22.75 -24.01 5.94
CA ASN A 372 -23.79 -23.05 6.31
C ASN A 372 -23.68 -22.54 7.76
N GLU A 373 -23.22 -23.38 8.69
CA GLU A 373 -23.13 -23.05 10.13
C GLU A 373 -21.77 -22.49 10.54
N ARG A 374 -20.67 -23.00 9.98
CA ARG A 374 -19.31 -22.78 10.50
C ARG A 374 -18.42 -21.96 9.59
N HIS A 375 -18.51 -22.11 8.27
CA HIS A 375 -17.57 -21.51 7.33
C HIS A 375 -17.53 -19.98 7.35
N PRO A 376 -16.41 -19.32 7.70
CA PRO A 376 -16.33 -17.86 7.71
C PRO A 376 -16.19 -17.24 6.32
N HIS A 377 -17.09 -16.35 5.94
CA HIS A 377 -17.03 -15.61 4.67
C HIS A 377 -16.55 -14.18 4.85
N LYS A 378 -15.53 -13.78 4.08
CA LYS A 378 -15.03 -12.39 4.07
C LYS A 378 -16.14 -11.38 3.71
N GLY A 379 -17.01 -11.71 2.74
CA GLY A 379 -18.12 -10.83 2.34
C GLY A 379 -19.20 -10.67 3.42
N LEU A 380 -19.34 -11.64 4.32
CA LEU A 380 -20.29 -11.61 5.43
C LEU A 380 -19.65 -11.14 6.74
N LYS A 381 -18.59 -10.34 6.67
CA LYS A 381 -17.81 -9.86 7.84
C LYS A 381 -17.29 -11.02 8.72
N MET A 382 -16.87 -12.13 8.09
CA MET A 382 -16.40 -13.36 8.73
C MET A 382 -17.44 -14.15 9.52
N LYS A 383 -18.73 -13.91 9.28
CA LYS A 383 -19.81 -14.80 9.71
C LYS A 383 -19.98 -15.96 8.74
N SER A 384 -20.54 -17.07 9.22
CA SER A 384 -21.10 -18.09 8.34
C SER A 384 -22.46 -17.65 7.76
N PRO A 385 -22.96 -18.31 6.70
CA PRO A 385 -24.26 -17.95 6.11
C PRO A 385 -25.39 -17.86 7.14
N ARG A 386 -25.58 -18.89 7.95
CA ARG A 386 -26.66 -18.92 8.96
C ARG A 386 -26.43 -17.98 10.15
N GLU A 387 -25.18 -17.70 10.51
CA GLU A 387 -24.90 -16.63 11.48
C GLU A 387 -25.23 -15.24 10.92
N PHE A 388 -25.01 -15.01 9.63
CA PHE A 388 -25.33 -13.75 8.98
C PHE A 388 -26.85 -13.54 8.93
N ILE A 389 -27.61 -14.56 8.53
CA ILE A 389 -29.08 -14.53 8.50
C ILE A 389 -29.66 -14.25 9.89
N ARG A 390 -29.24 -15.02 10.91
CA ARG A 390 -29.67 -14.81 12.30
C ARG A 390 -29.37 -13.39 12.79
N ALA A 391 -28.21 -12.85 12.43
CA ALA A 391 -27.83 -11.50 12.83
C ALA A 391 -28.63 -10.40 12.09
N GLN A 392 -29.10 -10.65 10.87
CA GLN A 392 -29.97 -9.71 10.16
C GLN A 392 -31.39 -9.72 10.73
N GLN A 393 -31.94 -10.92 11.02
CA GLN A 393 -33.25 -11.06 11.65
C GLN A 393 -33.30 -10.37 13.02
N ALA A 394 -32.26 -10.55 13.85
CA ALA A 394 -32.15 -9.87 15.13
C ALA A 394 -32.05 -8.34 15.01
N ALA A 395 -31.54 -7.81 13.89
CA ALA A 395 -31.46 -6.37 13.65
C ALA A 395 -32.76 -5.78 13.08
N ALA A 396 -33.62 -6.61 12.48
CA ALA A 396 -34.91 -6.19 11.91
C ALA A 396 -36.04 -6.12 12.95
N CYS A 397 -35.83 -6.63 14.18
CA CYS A 397 -36.72 -6.42 15.33
C CYS A 397 -36.12 -5.43 16.34
N PRO A 398 -36.29 -4.11 16.16
CA PRO A 398 -36.27 -3.19 17.28
C PRO A 398 -37.65 -3.24 17.97
N ILE A 399 -37.63 -3.52 19.29
CA ILE A 399 -38.79 -3.47 20.20
C ILE A 399 -39.45 -2.10 20.15
#